data_AF-A0A1I4Z1G5-F1
#
_entry.id   AF-A0A1I4Z1G5-F1
#
_cell.length_a   1.000
_cell.length_b   1.000
_cell.length_c   1.000
_cell.angle_alpha   90.00
_cell.angle_beta   90.00
_cell.angle_gamma   90.00
#
_symmetry.space_group_name_H-M   'P 1'
#
loop_
_entity.id
_entity.type
_entity.pdbx_description
1 polymer ?
#
loop_
_entity_poly.entity_id
_entity_poly.type
_entity_poly.pdbx_seq_one_letter_code
_entity_poly.pdbx_strand_id
1 'polypeptide(L)'
;MSTFDSLFFSLFRHYKNKKHKKANQLATVYISILQCCILLLLGMFFAGFSSQMNMNTMSQDKAWVLFIIATIFIFFKNWVQYAGRKRQVLNAKMLNKKSQNHSIFLLWLLPVACILLSVILWQAV
;
A
#
# COMPACT_ATOMS: atom_id res chain seq x y z
N MET A 1 16.13 -3.09 -2.70
CA MET A 1 14.81 -2.70 -3.25
C MET A 1 13.79 -3.51 -2.51
N SER A 2 12.84 -2.87 -1.86
CA SER A 2 11.69 -3.55 -1.27
C SER A 2 10.74 -4.05 -2.39
N THR A 3 9.86 -4.98 -2.05
CA THR A 3 8.78 -5.45 -2.95
C THR A 3 7.88 -4.29 -3.39
N PHE A 4 7.58 -3.36 -2.48
CA PHE A 4 6.82 -2.13 -2.77
C PHE A 4 7.53 -1.21 -3.77
N ASP A 5 8.86 -1.10 -3.71
CA ASP A 5 9.61 -0.31 -4.70
C ASP A 5 9.44 -0.95 -6.10
N SER A 6 9.45 -2.28 -6.21
CA SER A 6 9.24 -2.96 -7.50
C SER A 6 7.85 -2.66 -8.09
N LEU A 7 6.81 -2.74 -7.25
CA LEU A 7 5.43 -2.43 -7.64
C LEU A 7 5.26 -0.96 -8.03
N PHE A 8 5.85 -0.04 -7.26
CA PHE A 8 5.87 1.39 -7.55
C PHE A 8 6.38 1.67 -8.96
N PHE A 9 7.53 1.09 -9.29
CA PHE A 9 8.16 1.35 -10.59
C PHE A 9 7.45 0.66 -11.75
N SER A 10 6.85 -0.51 -11.53
CA SER A 10 6.02 -1.15 -12.55
C SER A 10 4.85 -0.24 -12.93
N LEU A 11 4.18 0.34 -11.93
CA LEU A 11 3.10 1.29 -12.14
C LEU A 11 3.63 2.59 -12.81
N PHE A 12 4.71 3.14 -12.27
CA PHE A 12 5.34 4.35 -12.79
C PHE A 12 5.75 4.21 -14.26
N ARG A 13 6.35 3.09 -14.68
CA ARG A 13 6.73 2.83 -16.07
C ARG A 13 5.51 2.77 -16.99
N HIS A 14 4.44 2.10 -16.57
CA HIS A 14 3.22 2.05 -17.38
C HIS A 14 2.62 3.43 -17.62
N TYR A 15 2.44 4.23 -16.56
CA TYR A 15 1.86 5.57 -16.68
C TYR A 15 2.83 6.59 -17.30
N LYS A 16 4.15 6.38 -17.20
CA LYS A 16 5.17 7.21 -17.86
C LYS A 16 5.18 6.99 -19.38
N ASN A 17 5.00 5.75 -19.86
CA ASN A 17 4.86 5.47 -21.30
C ASN A 17 3.64 6.16 -21.92
N LYS A 18 2.59 6.43 -21.12
CA LYS A 18 1.42 7.23 -21.53
C LYS A 18 1.63 8.75 -21.39
N LYS A 19 2.87 9.26 -21.29
CA LYS A 19 3.26 10.70 -21.25
C LYS A 19 2.66 11.55 -20.11
N HIS A 20 2.27 10.97 -18.98
CA HIS A 20 1.75 11.76 -17.85
C HIS A 20 2.86 12.31 -16.95
N LYS A 21 2.99 13.64 -16.87
CA LYS A 21 3.83 14.35 -15.86
C LYS A 21 3.45 13.96 -14.41
N LYS A 22 2.22 13.51 -14.18
CA LYS A 22 1.69 13.07 -12.88
C LYS A 22 1.89 11.58 -12.55
N ALA A 23 2.57 10.81 -13.42
CA ALA A 23 2.77 9.37 -13.20
C ALA A 23 3.46 9.04 -11.87
N ASN A 24 4.35 9.92 -11.39
CA ASN A 24 5.01 9.74 -10.10
C ASN A 24 4.03 9.86 -8.94
N GLN A 25 3.23 10.92 -8.94
CA GLN A 25 2.24 11.16 -7.89
C GLN A 25 1.21 10.03 -7.84
N LEU A 26 0.78 9.55 -9.01
CA LEU A 26 -0.17 8.44 -9.10
C LEU A 26 0.42 7.13 -8.54
N ALA A 27 1.68 6.82 -8.87
CA ALA A 27 2.36 5.63 -8.33
C ALA A 27 2.59 5.73 -6.81
N THR A 28 2.93 6.92 -6.29
CA THR A 28 3.10 7.13 -4.84
C THR A 28 1.77 6.95 -4.11
N VAL A 29 0.70 7.59 -4.62
CA VAL A 29 -0.65 7.48 -4.04
C VAL A 29 -1.11 6.03 -4.05
N TYR A 30 -0.93 5.32 -5.17
CA TYR A 30 -1.28 3.92 -5.28
C TYR A 30 -0.57 3.03 -4.24
N ILE A 31 0.75 3.18 -4.06
CA ILE A 31 1.48 2.38 -3.06
C ILE A 31 1.05 2.71 -1.64
N SER A 32 0.79 3.98 -1.34
CA SER A 32 0.25 4.37 -0.03
C SER A 32 -1.12 3.75 0.22
N ILE A 33 -2.03 3.78 -0.76
CA ILE A 33 -3.33 3.13 -0.65
C ILE A 33 -3.16 1.62 -0.42
N LEU A 34 -2.32 0.95 -1.22
CA LEU A 34 -2.07 -0.49 -1.08
C LEU A 34 -1.57 -0.85 0.33
N GLN A 35 -0.61 -0.08 0.86
CA GLN A 35 -0.09 -0.31 2.21
C GLN A 35 -1.17 -0.08 3.28
N CYS A 36 -2.03 0.91 3.10
CA CYS A 36 -3.16 1.13 4.01
C CYS A 36 -4.20 0.01 3.92
N CYS A 37 -4.49 -0.51 2.73
CA CYS A 37 -5.40 -1.66 2.56
C CYS A 37 -4.85 -2.93 3.24
N ILE A 38 -3.54 -3.19 3.12
CA ILE A 38 -2.90 -4.32 3.80
C ILE A 38 -2.94 -4.12 5.32
N LEU A 39 -2.66 -2.90 5.79
CA LEU A 39 -2.72 -2.59 7.22
C LEU A 39 -4.13 -2.75 7.77
N LEU A 40 -5.15 -2.31 7.02
CA LEU A 40 -6.56 -2.49 7.37
C LEU A 40 -6.88 -3.99 7.43
N LEU A 41 -6.53 -4.77 6.41
CA LEU A 41 -6.76 -6.22 6.39
C LEU A 41 -6.16 -6.92 7.60
N LEU A 42 -4.92 -6.58 7.96
CA LEU A 42 -4.26 -7.13 9.14
C LEU A 42 -4.97 -6.67 10.43
N GLY A 43 -5.33 -5.39 10.53
CA GLY A 43 -6.06 -4.87 11.69
C GLY A 43 -7.38 -5.59 11.92
N MET A 44 -8.13 -5.87 10.84
CA MET A 44 -9.43 -6.56 10.89
C MET A 44 -9.26 -8.04 11.22
N PHE A 45 -8.22 -8.69 10.67
CA PHE A 45 -7.85 -10.05 11.04
C PHE A 45 -7.53 -10.17 12.54
N PHE A 46 -6.70 -9.27 13.07
CA PHE A 46 -6.38 -9.26 14.50
C PHE A 46 -7.58 -8.91 15.38
N ALA A 47 -8.50 -8.06 14.91
CA ALA A 47 -9.72 -7.74 15.63
C ALA A 47 -10.63 -8.97 15.76
N GLY A 48 -10.88 -9.68 14.66
CA GLY A 48 -11.67 -10.92 14.66
C GLY A 48 -11.02 -12.02 15.49
N PHE A 49 -9.70 -12.19 15.37
CA PHE A 49 -8.95 -13.14 16.20
C PHE A 49 -9.01 -12.80 17.69
N SER A 50 -8.86 -11.53 18.07
CA SER A 50 -8.90 -11.09 19.47
C SER A 50 -10.30 -11.26 20.08
N SER A 51 -11.36 -11.02 19.27
CA SER A 51 -12.76 -11.28 19.65
C SER A 51 -12.96 -12.76 19.99
N GLN A 52 -12.50 -13.67 19.12
CA GLN A 52 -12.59 -15.12 19.37
C GLN A 52 -11.78 -15.58 20.58
N MET A 53 -10.64 -14.93 20.87
CA MET A 53 -9.77 -15.26 21.99
C MET A 53 -10.20 -14.62 23.32
N ASN A 54 -11.36 -13.94 23.38
CA ASN A 54 -11.82 -13.17 24.55
C ASN A 54 -10.76 -12.20 25.09
N MET A 55 -9.89 -11.69 24.23
CA MET A 55 -8.86 -10.75 24.61
C MET A 55 -9.47 -9.35 24.66
N ASN A 56 -9.89 -8.93 25.87
CA ASN A 56 -10.50 -7.63 26.12
C ASN A 56 -9.46 -6.49 26.17
N THR A 57 -8.46 -6.53 25.27
CA THR A 57 -7.25 -5.71 25.35
C THR A 57 -7.44 -4.30 24.83
N MET A 58 -8.33 -4.06 23.86
CA MET A 58 -8.50 -2.73 23.28
C MET A 58 -9.92 -2.43 22.77
N SER A 59 -10.44 -1.25 23.13
CA SER A 59 -11.71 -0.74 22.61
C SER A 59 -11.61 -0.37 21.13
N GLN A 60 -12.71 -0.56 20.40
CA GLN A 60 -12.84 -0.29 18.96
C GLN A 60 -12.40 1.15 18.59
N ASP A 61 -12.75 2.15 19.39
CA ASP A 61 -12.40 3.54 19.13
C ASP A 61 -10.88 3.77 19.12
N LYS A 62 -10.16 3.13 20.04
CA LYS A 62 -8.70 3.21 20.12
C LYS A 62 -8.04 2.53 18.92
N ALA A 63 -8.64 1.45 18.40
CA ALA A 63 -8.16 0.77 17.19
C ALA A 63 -8.26 1.66 15.96
N TRP A 64 -9.40 2.33 15.77
CA TRP A 64 -9.58 3.27 14.66
C TRP A 64 -8.64 4.47 14.75
N VAL A 65 -8.38 5.01 15.95
CA VAL A 65 -7.40 6.09 16.14
C VAL A 65 -5.99 5.63 15.75
N LEU A 66 -5.54 4.47 16.20
CA LEU A 66 -4.24 3.92 15.80
C LEU A 66 -4.16 3.69 14.29
N PHE A 67 -5.24 3.21 13.67
CA PHE A 67 -5.33 3.01 12.24
C PHE A 67 -5.15 4.32 11.46
N ILE A 68 -5.80 5.40 11.89
CA ILE A 68 -5.68 6.72 11.26
C ILE A 68 -4.25 7.26 11.38
N ILE A 69 -3.64 7.16 12.57
CA ILE A 69 -2.25 7.61 12.80
C ILE A 69 -1.28 6.82 11.92
N ALA A 70 -1.44 5.50 11.85
CA ALA A 70 -0.61 4.64 11.01
C ALA A 70 -0.77 4.96 9.53
N THR A 71 -1.99 5.24 9.08
CA THR A 71 -2.29 5.66 7.70
C THR A 71 -1.56 6.96 7.36
N ILE A 72 -1.65 7.99 8.21
CA ILE A 72 -0.95 9.27 8.01
C ILE A 72 0.57 9.04 7.93
N PHE A 73 1.12 8.23 8.83
CA PHE A 73 2.54 7.89 8.83
C PHE A 73 3.00 7.20 7.55
N ILE A 74 2.21 6.25 7.03
CA ILE A 74 2.46 5.57 5.76
C ILE A 74 2.51 6.57 4.60
N PHE A 75 1.53 7.46 4.51
CA PHE A 75 1.48 8.48 3.46
C PHE A 75 2.70 9.40 3.50
N PHE A 76 3.07 9.87 4.69
CA PHE A 76 4.24 10.75 4.85
C PHE A 76 5.54 10.03 4.50
N LYS A 77 5.74 8.80 5.01
CA LYS A 77 6.91 7.97 4.72
C LYS A 77 7.07 7.72 3.21
N ASN A 78 5.99 7.31 2.53
CA ASN A 78 6.02 7.03 1.10
C ASN A 78 6.23 8.29 0.28
N TRP A 79 5.64 9.42 0.68
CA TRP A 79 5.90 10.70 0.02
C TRP A 79 7.40 11.02 0.08
N VAL A 80 8.03 10.97 1.25
CA VAL A 80 9.47 11.24 1.39
C VAL A 80 10.33 10.23 0.62
N GLN A 81 9.95 8.94 0.61
CA GLN A 81 10.70 7.89 -0.07
C GLN A 81 10.68 8.04 -1.60
N TYR A 82 9.53 8.38 -2.17
CA TYR A 82 9.31 8.48 -3.61
C TYR A 82 9.41 9.93 -4.15
N ALA A 83 9.76 10.89 -3.29
CA ALA A 83 10.11 12.26 -3.65
C ALA A 83 11.62 12.55 -3.56
N GLY A 84 12.07 13.61 -4.24
CA GLY A 84 13.43 14.14 -4.14
C GLY A 84 14.56 13.17 -4.55
N ARG A 85 15.65 13.18 -3.77
CA ARG A 85 16.93 12.50 -4.07
C ARG A 85 16.84 10.97 -4.01
N LYS A 86 16.03 10.41 -3.09
CA LYS A 86 15.83 8.95 -2.97
C LYS A 86 15.21 8.35 -4.24
N ARG A 87 14.29 9.06 -4.88
CA ARG A 87 13.74 8.68 -6.20
C ARG A 87 14.81 8.58 -7.27
N GLN A 88 15.72 9.55 -7.36
CA GLN A 88 16.76 9.56 -8.40
C GLN A 88 17.68 8.34 -8.25
N VAL A 89 18.08 8.01 -7.02
CA VAL A 89 18.86 6.80 -6.71
C VAL A 89 18.09 5.53 -7.07
N LEU A 90 16.81 5.45 -6.70
CA LEU A 90 15.96 4.30 -7.02
C LEU A 90 15.73 4.13 -8.54
N ASN A 91 15.57 5.24 -9.27
CA ASN A 91 15.39 5.24 -10.72
C ASN A 91 16.67 4.82 -11.45
N ALA A 92 17.84 5.27 -10.98
CA ALA A 92 19.14 4.82 -11.50
C ALA A 92 19.34 3.31 -11.28
N LYS A 93 18.98 2.80 -10.10
CA LYS A 93 19.00 1.35 -9.81
C LYS A 93 18.03 0.54 -10.67
N MET A 94 16.91 1.13 -11.06
CA MET A 94 15.91 0.51 -11.94
C MET A 94 16.29 0.51 -13.41
N LEU A 95 17.09 1.48 -13.87
CA LEU A 95 17.58 1.54 -15.25
C LEU A 95 18.41 0.29 -15.60
N ASN A 96 19.17 -0.23 -14.63
CA ASN A 96 19.99 -1.44 -14.77
C ASN A 96 19.22 -2.77 -14.63
N LYS A 97 17.90 -2.74 -14.37
CA LYS A 97 17.09 -3.95 -14.15
C LYS A 97 16.11 -4.18 -15.31
N LYS A 98 16.19 -5.37 -15.93
CA LYS A 98 15.32 -5.84 -17.03
C LYS A 98 13.84 -5.66 -16.65
N SER A 99 13.03 -5.09 -17.54
CA SER A 99 11.65 -4.71 -17.25
C SER A 99 10.80 -5.94 -16.92
N GLN A 100 10.36 -6.06 -15.67
CA GLN A 100 9.27 -6.98 -15.34
C GLN A 100 7.95 -6.32 -15.75
N ASN A 101 7.40 -6.76 -16.88
CA ASN A 101 6.04 -6.42 -17.32
C ASN A 101 5.05 -7.08 -16.36
N HIS A 102 4.79 -6.47 -15.21
CA HIS A 102 3.62 -6.87 -14.41
C HIS A 102 2.37 -6.28 -15.07
N SER A 103 1.34 -7.11 -15.23
CA SER A 103 0.04 -6.67 -15.71
C SER A 103 -0.54 -5.61 -14.76
N ILE A 104 -0.92 -4.45 -15.29
CA ILE A 104 -1.54 -3.36 -14.55
C ILE A 104 -2.86 -3.79 -13.93
N PHE A 105 -3.54 -4.74 -14.58
CA PHE A 105 -4.75 -5.34 -14.03
C PHE A 105 -4.46 -6.06 -12.72
N LEU A 106 -3.37 -6.83 -12.65
CA LEU A 106 -2.96 -7.53 -11.43
C LEU A 106 -2.56 -6.56 -10.31
N LEU A 107 -1.92 -5.43 -10.67
CA LEU A 107 -1.62 -4.36 -9.72
C LEU A 107 -2.91 -3.78 -9.14
N TRP A 108 -3.88 -3.35 -9.95
CA TRP A 108 -5.13 -2.79 -9.46
C TRP A 108 -6.02 -3.80 -8.71
N LEU A 109 -5.93 -5.09 -9.05
CA LEU A 109 -6.68 -6.15 -8.38
C LEU A 109 -6.20 -6.36 -6.93
N LEU A 110 -4.92 -6.09 -6.63
CA LEU A 110 -4.30 -6.28 -5.32
C LEU A 110 -4.96 -5.45 -4.19
N PRO A 111 -5.08 -4.12 -4.28
CA PRO A 111 -5.78 -3.33 -3.26
C PRO A 111 -7.28 -3.65 -3.20
N VAL A 112 -7.92 -3.96 -4.34
CA VAL A 112 -9.34 -4.36 -4.37
C VAL A 112 -9.56 -5.66 -3.60
N ALA A 113 -8.70 -6.67 -3.82
CA ALA A 113 -8.74 -7.93 -3.11
C ALA A 113 -8.52 -7.73 -1.59
N CYS A 114 -7.58 -6.86 -1.19
CA CYS A 114 -7.37 -6.53 0.22
C CYS A 114 -8.61 -5.87 0.85
N ILE A 115 -9.30 -4.98 0.14
CA ILE A 115 -10.53 -4.34 0.65
C ILE A 115 -11.65 -5.38 0.78
N LEU A 116 -11.87 -6.21 -0.25
CA LEU A 116 -12.90 -7.26 -0.20
C LEU A 116 -12.68 -8.22 0.96
N LEU A 117 -11.45 -8.72 1.13
CA LEU A 117 -11.08 -9.58 2.25
C LEU A 117 -11.28 -8.89 3.60
N SER A 118 -10.92 -7.61 3.71
CA SER A 118 -11.17 -6.83 4.93
C SER A 118 -12.64 -6.72 5.29
N VAL A 119 -13.52 -6.53 4.29
CA VAL A 119 -14.97 -6.46 4.50
C VAL A 119 -15.54 -7.81 4.93
N ILE A 120 -15.05 -8.91 4.33
CA ILE A 120 -15.44 -10.26 4.74
C ILE A 120 -15.01 -10.52 6.19
N LEU A 121 -13.79 -10.14 6.55
CA LEU A 121 -13.31 -10.27 7.93
C LEU A 121 -14.13 -9.41 8.89
N TRP A 122 -14.52 -8.18 8.51
CA TRP A 122 -15.39 -7.33 9.33
C TRP A 122 -16.71 -8.01 9.68
N GLN A 123 -17.32 -8.73 8.72
CA GLN A 123 -18.56 -9.45 8.97
C GLN A 123 -18.39 -10.62 9.95
N ALA A 124 -17.16 -11.10 10.11
CA ALA A 124 -16.82 -12.20 11.01
C ALA A 124 -16.30 -11.76 12.38
N VAL A 125 -16.03 -10.45 12.57
CA VAL A 125 -15.65 -9.84 13.85
C VAL A 125 -16.91 -9.50 14.64
#